data_AF-A0A8J6M9R1-F1
#
_entry.id   AF-A0A8J6M9R1-F1
#
_cell.length_a   1.000
_cell.length_b   1.000
_cell.length_c   1.000
_cell.angle_alpha   90.00
_cell.angle_beta   90.00
_cell.angle_gamma   90.00
#
_symmetry.space_group_name_H-M   'P 1'
#
loop_
_entity.id
_entity.type
_entity.pdbx_description
1 polymer ?
#
loop_
_entity_poly.entity_id
_entity_poly.type
_entity_poly.pdbx_seq_one_letter_code
_entity_poly.pdbx_strand_id
1 'polypeptide(L)'
;MPKKSADLVLQGGVTSAFVYIGLIRRLSRDYHFKCLGGASSGAVAAAAAAIAEHSRLHPPAGVPAFDPFQRLGAFPDALAALDANGETALFKLFQAQPASARAWRAASAAGRRLPAGLGAAAWAAGVAALRTFPLAAALGLALGALPAFALFAQRGGAMDMLAWLSLGAAVLVGVVLAGLGLLVGVGWAIWRSLVANHFGLCSGMGETHTSGPPDPDRLPLSWAFHGLFSQLAGRGLADDPITFGQLWGADDKRREIDLQVITTSLSLQRPFRLPGDPGVNPLQAFFYDPAEWREFFPGPVLKWLVDKRLSHGSVKVTNADGVTLLALPAPRDWPILLAARLSLSFPVLLSAVPMYTLDGARDRQPSAGEATRFIARRVYFSDGGITNNCPVQLFDAALPRRPTFVVKLAKLPEGHTQRWRVWLHGDAGDPPPKVKPIHGVFGFAGSLIGTLMGWRDQVQADLPGYRERSATVGLRAAEGGLN
;
A
#
# COMPACT_ATOMS: atom_id res chain seq x y z
N MET A 1 -35.76 6.42 3.36
CA MET A 1 -34.48 6.75 2.68
C MET A 1 -33.90 8.02 3.29
N PRO A 2 -32.56 8.15 3.40
CA PRO A 2 -31.90 9.36 3.92
C PRO A 2 -32.28 10.59 3.09
N LYS A 3 -32.43 11.77 3.73
CA LYS A 3 -32.93 12.98 3.03
C LYS A 3 -31.82 13.95 2.60
N LYS A 4 -30.61 13.81 3.13
CA LYS A 4 -29.50 14.75 2.91
C LYS A 4 -28.44 14.13 2.01
N SER A 5 -27.65 14.97 1.33
CA SER A 5 -26.45 14.53 0.62
C SER A 5 -25.20 15.04 1.32
N ALA A 6 -24.10 14.32 1.21
CA ALA A 6 -22.81 14.72 1.73
C ALA A 6 -21.67 14.20 0.85
N ASP A 7 -20.52 14.84 0.97
CA ASP A 7 -19.26 14.38 0.40
C ASP A 7 -18.37 13.85 1.52
N LEU A 8 -17.48 12.92 1.21
CA LEU A 8 -16.62 12.25 2.19
C LEU A 8 -15.18 12.16 1.69
N VAL A 9 -14.23 12.68 2.48
CA VAL A 9 -12.79 12.59 2.22
C VAL A 9 -12.11 11.86 3.37
N LEU A 10 -11.38 10.80 3.06
CA LEU A 10 -10.77 9.91 4.04
C LEU A 10 -9.24 9.96 3.95
N GLN A 11 -8.59 10.26 5.06
CA GLN A 11 -7.14 10.25 5.15
C GLN A 11 -6.57 8.82 4.99
N GLY A 12 -5.40 8.68 4.38
CA GLY A 12 -4.68 7.41 4.40
C GLY A 12 -4.00 7.11 5.73
N GLY A 13 -3.59 5.86 5.91
CA GLY A 13 -2.87 5.42 7.12
C GLY A 13 -2.70 3.91 7.14
N VAL A 14 -1.62 3.42 7.75
CA VAL A 14 -1.35 1.98 7.83
C VAL A 14 -2.55 1.31 8.51
N THR A 15 -3.22 0.42 7.76
CA THR A 15 -4.44 -0.35 8.11
C THR A 15 -5.63 0.45 8.66
N SER A 16 -5.70 1.76 8.40
CA SER A 16 -6.70 2.61 9.04
C SER A 16 -8.07 2.63 8.34
N ALA A 17 -8.20 1.96 7.18
CA ALA A 17 -9.45 1.84 6.44
C ALA A 17 -10.62 1.36 7.32
N PHE A 18 -10.34 0.46 8.27
CA PHE A 18 -11.33 -0.18 9.12
C PHE A 18 -11.96 0.79 10.11
N VAL A 19 -11.21 1.79 10.57
CA VAL A 19 -11.71 2.83 11.48
C VAL A 19 -12.84 3.63 10.81
N TYR A 20 -12.76 3.83 9.50
CA TYR A 20 -13.75 4.58 8.75
C TYR A 20 -15.05 3.82 8.53
N ILE A 21 -15.03 2.48 8.52
CA ILE A 21 -16.19 1.66 8.16
C ILE A 21 -17.38 1.91 9.10
N GLY A 22 -17.14 1.95 10.42
CA GLY A 22 -18.19 2.24 11.40
C GLY A 22 -18.79 3.64 11.20
N LEU A 23 -17.95 4.62 10.91
CA LEU A 23 -18.38 6.00 10.63
C LEU A 23 -19.20 6.09 9.34
N ILE A 24 -18.73 5.47 8.25
CA ILE A 24 -19.41 5.43 6.95
C ILE A 24 -20.80 4.82 7.13
N ARG A 25 -20.92 3.69 7.83
CA ARG A 25 -22.20 3.04 8.12
C ARG A 25 -23.12 3.91 8.99
N ARG A 26 -22.58 4.71 9.90
CA ARG A 26 -23.39 5.63 10.71
C ARG A 26 -23.89 6.79 9.87
N LEU A 27 -23.02 7.42 9.08
CA LEU A 27 -23.34 8.55 8.21
C LEU A 27 -24.33 8.16 7.11
N SER A 28 -24.24 6.94 6.56
CA SER A 28 -25.15 6.47 5.50
C SER A 28 -26.62 6.37 5.93
N ARG A 29 -26.92 6.37 7.25
CA ARG A 29 -28.29 6.44 7.76
C ARG A 29 -28.95 7.79 7.50
N ASP A 30 -28.14 8.86 7.49
CA ASP A 30 -28.62 10.25 7.41
C ASP A 30 -28.28 10.91 6.06
N TYR A 31 -27.22 10.43 5.38
CA TYR A 31 -26.68 11.01 4.16
C TYR A 31 -26.61 10.03 2.98
N HIS A 32 -26.87 10.56 1.79
CA HIS A 32 -26.45 10.02 0.51
C HIS A 32 -25.08 10.56 0.14
N PHE A 33 -24.12 9.66 -0.12
CA PHE A 33 -22.81 10.08 -0.55
C PHE A 33 -22.82 10.44 -2.04
N LYS A 34 -22.32 11.64 -2.38
CA LYS A 34 -22.23 12.10 -3.77
C LYS A 34 -20.81 12.14 -4.28
N CYS A 35 -19.89 12.65 -3.47
CA CYS A 35 -18.47 12.59 -3.79
C CYS A 35 -17.71 11.87 -2.68
N LEU A 36 -16.87 10.90 -3.04
CA LEU A 36 -16.05 10.14 -2.10
C LEU A 36 -14.60 10.15 -2.55
N GLY A 37 -13.66 10.38 -1.63
CA GLY A 37 -12.26 10.34 -2.01
C GLY A 37 -11.31 10.05 -0.86
N GLY A 38 -10.07 9.75 -1.21
CA GLY A 38 -9.03 9.43 -0.25
C GLY A 38 -7.72 8.99 -0.89
N ALA A 39 -6.76 8.67 -0.03
CA ALA A 39 -5.46 8.13 -0.40
C ALA A 39 -5.16 6.86 0.41
N SER A 40 -4.35 5.95 -0.11
CA SER A 40 -3.93 4.73 0.61
C SER A 40 -5.14 3.89 1.07
N SER A 41 -5.15 3.47 2.34
CA SER A 41 -6.29 2.81 2.99
C SER A 41 -7.59 3.64 2.97
N GLY A 42 -7.51 4.97 2.99
CA GLY A 42 -8.65 5.86 2.82
C GLY A 42 -9.28 5.77 1.42
N ALA A 43 -8.47 5.54 0.39
CA ALA A 43 -8.96 5.30 -0.97
C ALA A 43 -9.75 3.99 -1.08
N VAL A 44 -9.31 2.94 -0.40
CA VAL A 44 -10.03 1.65 -0.33
C VAL A 44 -11.37 1.80 0.38
N ALA A 45 -11.40 2.52 1.51
CA ALA A 45 -12.64 2.79 2.25
C ALA A 45 -13.61 3.66 1.44
N ALA A 46 -13.12 4.69 0.75
CA ALA A 46 -13.92 5.53 -0.14
C ALA A 46 -14.49 4.73 -1.32
N ALA A 47 -13.68 3.85 -1.92
CA ALA A 47 -14.12 2.94 -2.98
C ALA A 47 -15.23 2.00 -2.51
N ALA A 48 -15.06 1.36 -1.36
CA ALA A 48 -16.06 0.47 -0.77
C ALA A 48 -17.38 1.22 -0.48
N ALA A 49 -17.30 2.43 0.08
CA ALA A 49 -18.45 3.28 0.34
C ALA A 49 -19.17 3.74 -0.93
N ALA A 50 -18.41 4.07 -2.00
CA ALA A 50 -18.98 4.45 -3.29
C ALA A 50 -19.75 3.28 -3.93
N ILE A 51 -19.21 2.06 -3.87
CA ILE A 51 -19.87 0.84 -4.36
C ILE A 51 -21.12 0.52 -3.53
N ALA A 52 -21.03 0.66 -2.19
CA ALA A 52 -22.17 0.44 -1.32
C ALA A 52 -23.30 1.45 -1.59
N GLU A 53 -22.95 2.71 -1.80
CA GLU A 53 -23.91 3.76 -2.18
C GLU A 53 -24.53 3.47 -3.56
N HIS A 54 -23.73 3.06 -4.55
CA HIS A 54 -24.24 2.66 -5.87
C HIS A 54 -25.24 1.52 -5.77
N SER A 55 -24.90 0.47 -5.02
CA SER A 55 -25.77 -0.71 -4.86
C SER A 55 -27.04 -0.41 -4.06
N ARG A 56 -27.00 0.60 -3.19
CA ARG A 56 -28.18 1.11 -2.50
C ARG A 56 -29.12 1.86 -3.44
N LEU A 57 -28.59 2.62 -4.39
CA LEU A 57 -29.36 3.36 -5.40
C LEU A 57 -29.85 2.46 -6.53
N HIS A 58 -29.04 1.46 -6.89
CA HIS A 58 -29.27 0.51 -7.98
C HIS A 58 -29.16 -0.92 -7.44
N PRO A 59 -30.19 -1.42 -6.73
CA PRO A 59 -30.18 -2.78 -6.22
C PRO A 59 -29.91 -3.79 -7.34
N PRO A 60 -28.93 -4.69 -7.18
CA PRO A 60 -28.58 -5.64 -8.23
C PRO A 60 -29.75 -6.59 -8.52
N ALA A 61 -30.12 -6.70 -9.80
CA ALA A 61 -31.20 -7.58 -10.24
C ALA A 61 -30.83 -9.05 -10.03
N GLY A 62 -31.79 -9.87 -9.59
CA GLY A 62 -31.58 -11.32 -9.41
C GLY A 62 -30.79 -11.70 -8.14
N VAL A 63 -30.44 -10.74 -7.28
CA VAL A 63 -29.75 -10.97 -6.01
C VAL A 63 -30.74 -10.74 -4.86
N PRO A 64 -30.77 -11.61 -3.82
CA PRO A 64 -31.60 -11.38 -2.63
C PRO A 64 -31.31 -10.00 -2.02
N ALA A 65 -32.36 -9.31 -1.56
CA ALA A 65 -32.21 -8.00 -0.96
C ALA A 65 -31.22 -8.01 0.21
N PHE A 66 -30.26 -7.09 0.20
CA PHE A 66 -29.27 -6.92 1.26
C PHE A 66 -28.99 -5.44 1.51
N ASP A 67 -28.57 -5.09 2.72
CA ASP A 67 -28.07 -3.75 3.04
C ASP A 67 -26.56 -3.69 2.77
N PRO A 68 -26.10 -2.95 1.74
CA PRO A 68 -24.69 -2.87 1.40
C PRO A 68 -23.85 -2.20 2.49
N PHE A 69 -24.40 -1.26 3.26
CA PHE A 69 -23.68 -0.61 4.37
C PHE A 69 -23.62 -1.49 5.62
N GLN A 70 -24.61 -2.36 5.83
CA GLN A 70 -24.52 -3.42 6.84
C GLN A 70 -23.43 -4.43 6.46
N ARG A 71 -23.39 -4.86 5.19
CA ARG A 71 -22.35 -5.77 4.67
C ARG A 71 -20.96 -5.16 4.78
N LEU A 72 -20.80 -3.89 4.39
CA LEU A 72 -19.57 -3.14 4.58
C LEU A 72 -19.16 -3.11 6.06
N GLY A 73 -20.13 -2.91 6.95
CA GLY A 73 -19.94 -2.89 8.40
C GLY A 73 -19.40 -4.19 9.02
N ALA A 74 -19.62 -5.35 8.38
CA ALA A 74 -19.15 -6.65 8.86
C ALA A 74 -17.70 -6.97 8.44
N PHE A 75 -17.13 -6.20 7.51
CA PHE A 75 -15.80 -6.45 6.97
C PHE A 75 -14.66 -6.33 8.01
N PRO A 76 -14.66 -5.33 8.92
CA PRO A 76 -13.66 -5.27 9.99
C PRO A 76 -13.67 -6.50 10.90
N ASP A 77 -14.85 -7.01 11.24
CA ASP A 77 -15.00 -8.18 12.10
C ASP A 77 -14.45 -9.45 11.41
N ALA A 78 -14.69 -9.58 10.10
CA ALA A 78 -14.13 -10.66 9.31
C ALA A 78 -12.59 -10.62 9.26
N LEU A 79 -11.99 -9.44 9.27
CA LEU A 79 -10.53 -9.28 9.28
C LEU A 79 -9.90 -9.42 10.67
N ALA A 80 -10.66 -9.10 11.72
CA ALA A 80 -10.27 -9.30 13.12
C ALA A 80 -10.40 -10.76 13.57
N ALA A 81 -11.10 -11.61 12.81
CA ALA A 81 -11.22 -13.03 13.09
C ALA A 81 -9.84 -13.69 13.22
N LEU A 82 -9.65 -14.40 14.33
CA LEU A 82 -8.44 -15.16 14.63
C LEU A 82 -8.56 -16.59 14.09
N ASP A 83 -7.47 -17.11 13.54
CA ASP A 83 -7.39 -18.51 13.17
C ASP A 83 -6.90 -19.40 14.33
N ALA A 84 -6.74 -20.70 14.04
CA ALA A 84 -6.23 -21.69 15.00
C ALA A 84 -4.82 -21.37 15.55
N ASN A 85 -4.06 -20.49 14.90
CA ASN A 85 -2.73 -20.05 15.32
C ASN A 85 -2.75 -18.68 16.01
N GLY A 86 -3.93 -18.08 16.23
CA GLY A 86 -4.07 -16.75 16.82
C GLY A 86 -3.70 -15.60 15.89
N GLU A 87 -3.71 -15.81 14.57
CA GLU A 87 -3.40 -14.77 13.57
C GLU A 87 -4.69 -14.13 13.03
N THR A 88 -4.69 -12.81 12.90
CA THR A 88 -5.79 -12.07 12.27
C THR A 88 -5.81 -12.31 10.76
N ALA A 89 -7.00 -12.36 10.17
CA ALA A 89 -7.15 -12.42 8.71
C ALA A 89 -6.53 -11.20 8.00
N LEU A 90 -6.41 -10.05 8.68
CA LEU A 90 -5.68 -8.88 8.19
C LEU A 90 -4.20 -9.18 7.88
N PHE A 91 -3.50 -9.90 8.77
CA PHE A 91 -2.10 -10.25 8.55
C PHE A 91 -1.92 -11.15 7.32
N LYS A 92 -2.90 -12.03 7.06
CA LYS A 92 -2.91 -12.97 5.92
C LYS A 92 -3.10 -12.30 4.56
N LEU A 93 -3.55 -11.04 4.53
CA LEU A 93 -3.64 -10.27 3.28
C LEU A 93 -2.24 -9.99 2.70
N PHE A 94 -1.22 -9.88 3.56
CA PHE A 94 0.15 -9.57 3.18
C PHE A 94 0.95 -10.87 3.02
N GLN A 95 0.88 -11.44 1.82
CA GLN A 95 1.58 -12.67 1.47
C GLN A 95 2.90 -12.35 0.77
N ALA A 96 3.99 -12.84 1.35
CA ALA A 96 5.32 -12.65 0.77
C ALA A 96 5.49 -13.44 -0.52
N GLN A 97 6.17 -12.84 -1.49
CA GLN A 97 6.46 -13.48 -2.77
C GLN A 97 7.56 -14.54 -2.63
N PRO A 98 7.62 -15.57 -3.49
CA PRO A 98 8.65 -16.61 -3.42
C PRO A 98 10.08 -16.05 -3.34
N ALA A 99 10.35 -14.99 -4.09
CA ALA A 99 11.64 -14.28 -4.10
C ALA A 99 11.96 -13.53 -2.80
N SER A 100 10.94 -13.13 -2.03
CA SER A 100 11.08 -12.41 -0.74
C SER A 100 10.78 -13.30 0.48
N ALA A 101 10.31 -14.54 0.28
CA ALA A 101 9.85 -15.45 1.33
C ALA A 101 10.92 -15.73 2.40
N ARG A 102 12.19 -15.85 2.01
CA ARG A 102 13.31 -16.04 2.94
C ARG A 102 13.52 -14.83 3.85
N ALA A 103 13.53 -13.63 3.26
CA ALA A 103 13.63 -12.37 3.99
C ALA A 103 12.41 -12.14 4.90
N TRP A 104 11.21 -12.41 4.40
CA TRP A 104 9.97 -12.31 5.15
C TRP A 104 9.93 -13.26 6.35
N ARG A 105 10.35 -14.52 6.20
CA ARG A 105 10.43 -15.47 7.33
C ARG A 105 11.39 -14.99 8.41
N ALA A 106 12.55 -14.45 8.02
CA ALA A 106 13.49 -13.89 8.98
C ALA A 106 12.92 -12.67 9.72
N ALA A 107 12.27 -11.75 8.98
CA ALA A 107 11.67 -10.54 9.55
C ALA A 107 10.43 -10.85 10.44
N SER A 108 9.54 -11.73 9.98
CA SER A 108 8.34 -12.13 10.73
C SER A 108 8.67 -12.95 11.97
N ALA A 109 9.70 -13.80 11.94
CA ALA A 109 10.17 -14.52 13.13
C ALA A 109 10.69 -13.58 14.22
N ALA A 110 11.38 -12.49 13.84
CA ALA A 110 11.81 -11.45 14.77
C ALA A 110 10.61 -10.66 15.31
N GLY A 111 9.70 -10.23 14.42
CA GLY A 111 8.51 -9.45 14.77
C GLY A 111 7.58 -10.16 15.76
N ARG A 112 7.33 -11.47 15.54
CA ARG A 112 6.48 -12.31 16.42
C ARG A 112 7.03 -12.47 17.84
N ARG A 113 8.33 -12.26 18.05
CA ARG A 113 8.99 -12.43 19.36
C ARG A 113 9.38 -11.13 20.04
N LEU A 114 9.09 -9.98 19.44
CA LEU A 114 9.25 -8.66 20.08
C LEU A 114 8.54 -8.56 21.45
N PRO A 115 7.35 -9.15 21.68
CA PRO A 115 6.71 -9.16 23.00
C PRO A 115 7.47 -9.99 24.06
N ALA A 116 8.31 -10.94 23.64
CA ALA A 116 9.07 -11.84 24.51
C ALA A 116 10.46 -11.27 24.91
N GLY A 117 10.77 -10.02 24.51
CA GLY A 117 12.01 -9.32 24.85
C GLY A 117 13.03 -9.28 23.70
N LEU A 118 13.83 -8.21 23.67
CA LEU A 118 14.80 -7.92 22.60
C LEU A 118 15.83 -9.05 22.39
N GLY A 119 16.25 -9.73 23.46
CA GLY A 119 17.19 -10.85 23.37
C GLY A 119 16.61 -12.09 22.68
N ALA A 120 15.35 -12.43 22.94
CA ALA A 120 14.68 -13.56 22.31
C ALA A 120 14.39 -13.30 20.83
N ALA A 121 14.04 -12.05 20.48
CA ALA A 121 13.89 -11.60 19.10
C ALA A 121 15.22 -11.64 18.34
N ALA A 122 16.31 -11.14 18.94
CA ALA A 122 17.65 -11.16 18.35
C ALA A 122 18.18 -12.59 18.13
N TRP A 123 17.98 -13.49 19.11
CA TRP A 123 18.37 -14.90 18.99
C TRP A 123 17.60 -15.61 17.86
N ALA A 124 16.28 -15.43 17.80
CA ALA A 124 15.47 -16.04 16.75
C ALA A 124 15.83 -15.49 15.35
N ALA A 125 16.09 -14.19 15.23
CA ALA A 125 16.57 -13.57 14.01
C ALA A 125 17.95 -14.12 13.60
N GLY A 126 18.88 -14.28 14.54
CA GLY A 126 20.20 -14.85 14.31
C GLY A 126 20.16 -16.30 13.83
N VAL A 127 19.35 -17.14 14.48
CA VAL A 127 19.15 -18.55 14.07
C VAL A 127 18.49 -18.63 12.70
N ALA A 128 17.46 -17.82 12.42
CA ALA A 128 16.81 -17.77 11.13
C ALA A 128 17.77 -17.30 10.03
N ALA A 129 18.57 -16.27 10.29
CA ALA A 129 19.57 -15.76 9.36
C ALA A 129 20.67 -16.80 9.07
N LEU A 130 21.19 -17.50 10.09
CA LEU A 130 22.17 -18.58 9.92
C LEU A 130 21.62 -19.72 9.05
N ARG A 131 20.37 -20.13 9.26
CA ARG A 131 19.69 -21.15 8.43
C ARG A 131 19.44 -20.68 7.00
N THR A 132 19.27 -19.39 6.81
CA THR A 132 18.93 -18.80 5.51
C THR A 132 20.18 -18.50 4.68
N PHE A 133 21.31 -18.18 5.32
CA PHE A 133 22.56 -17.75 4.69
C PHE A 133 23.80 -18.53 5.18
N PRO A 134 23.83 -19.86 5.01
CA PRO A 134 24.91 -20.70 5.54
C PRO A 134 26.28 -20.39 4.93
N LEU A 135 26.33 -20.01 3.65
CA LEU A 135 27.58 -19.67 2.97
C LEU A 135 28.20 -18.35 3.50
N ALA A 136 27.38 -17.35 3.78
CA ALA A 136 27.86 -16.08 4.34
C ALA A 136 28.39 -16.29 5.77
N ALA A 137 27.70 -17.11 6.56
CA ALA A 137 28.16 -17.50 7.89
C ALA A 137 29.48 -18.30 7.85
N ALA A 138 29.58 -19.26 6.92
CA ALA A 138 30.79 -20.07 6.74
C ALA A 138 31.99 -19.23 6.26
N LEU A 139 31.77 -18.29 5.32
CA LEU A 139 32.80 -17.34 4.87
C LEU A 139 33.29 -16.43 6.00
N GLY A 140 32.38 -15.92 6.83
CA GLY A 140 32.73 -15.10 7.99
C GLY A 140 33.55 -15.87 9.02
N LEU A 141 33.16 -17.12 9.31
CA LEU A 141 33.92 -18.01 10.19
C LEU A 141 35.31 -18.35 9.61
N ALA A 142 35.40 -18.64 8.31
CA ALA A 142 36.66 -18.92 7.64
C ALA A 142 37.61 -17.71 7.68
N LEU A 143 37.12 -16.50 7.39
CA LEU A 143 37.90 -15.27 7.47
C LEU A 143 38.37 -14.95 8.90
N GLY A 144 37.60 -15.32 9.92
CA GLY A 144 37.99 -15.22 11.32
C GLY A 144 38.99 -16.29 11.78
N ALA A 145 38.88 -17.50 11.25
CA ALA A 145 39.73 -18.63 11.61
C ALA A 145 41.11 -18.58 10.96
N LEU A 146 41.25 -17.98 9.78
CA LEU A 146 42.52 -17.90 9.04
C LEU A 146 43.63 -17.16 9.83
N PRO A 147 43.40 -15.97 10.44
CA PRO A 147 44.40 -15.31 11.28
C PRO A 147 44.72 -16.11 12.56
N ALA A 148 43.70 -16.74 13.16
CA ALA A 148 43.87 -17.57 14.36
C ALA A 148 44.76 -18.80 14.07
N PHE A 149 44.51 -19.46 12.93
CA PHE A 149 45.29 -20.61 12.48
C PHE A 149 46.71 -20.23 12.09
N ALA A 150 46.90 -19.09 11.41
CA ALA A 150 48.24 -18.59 11.07
C ALA A 150 49.07 -18.27 12.32
N LEU A 151 48.47 -17.65 13.34
CA LEU A 151 49.12 -17.39 14.64
C LEU A 151 49.46 -18.67 15.40
N PHE A 152 48.57 -19.67 15.38
CA PHE A 152 48.81 -20.99 15.99
C PHE A 152 49.97 -21.73 15.31
N ALA A 153 49.99 -21.74 13.97
CA ALA A 153 51.00 -22.41 13.18
C ALA A 153 52.40 -21.79 13.36
N GLN A 154 52.49 -20.45 13.48
CA GLN A 154 53.77 -19.76 13.71
C GLN A 154 54.41 -20.04 15.08
N ARG A 155 53.63 -20.45 16.08
CA ARG A 155 54.12 -20.73 17.44
C ARG A 155 54.40 -22.21 17.72
N GLY A 156 54.32 -23.07 16.70
CA GLY A 156 54.69 -24.48 16.84
C GLY A 156 53.84 -25.26 17.86
N GLY A 157 52.64 -24.80 18.18
CA GLY A 157 51.70 -25.47 19.10
C GLY A 157 51.95 -25.26 20.59
N ALA A 158 52.95 -24.46 21.00
CA ALA A 158 53.16 -24.11 22.39
C ALA A 158 52.12 -23.06 22.86
N MET A 159 51.26 -23.43 23.82
CA MET A 159 50.15 -22.60 24.29
C MET A 159 50.53 -21.85 25.58
N ASP A 160 51.21 -20.71 25.44
CA ASP A 160 51.40 -19.75 26.54
C ASP A 160 50.16 -18.86 26.75
N MET A 161 50.15 -18.05 27.83
CA MET A 161 49.02 -17.16 28.15
C MET A 161 48.73 -16.16 27.00
N LEU A 162 49.77 -15.69 26.31
CA LEU A 162 49.65 -14.80 25.16
C LEU A 162 49.01 -15.50 23.94
N ALA A 163 49.31 -16.79 23.72
CA ALA A 163 48.64 -17.61 22.71
C ALA A 163 47.14 -17.74 23.00
N TRP A 164 46.75 -18.02 24.25
CA TRP A 164 45.33 -18.09 24.65
C TRP A 164 44.61 -16.75 24.47
N LEU A 165 45.23 -15.63 24.86
CA LEU A 165 44.66 -14.30 24.65
C LEU A 165 44.52 -13.96 23.17
N SER A 166 45.52 -14.30 22.35
CA SER A 166 45.47 -14.07 20.90
C SER A 166 44.44 -14.93 20.19
N LEU A 167 44.25 -16.18 20.63
CA LEU A 167 43.20 -17.07 20.14
C LEU A 167 41.81 -16.53 20.53
N GLY A 168 41.64 -16.10 21.78
CA GLY A 168 40.42 -15.46 22.26
C GLY A 168 40.06 -14.20 21.45
N ALA A 169 41.03 -13.33 21.19
CA ALA A 169 40.86 -12.15 20.35
C ALA A 169 40.51 -12.51 18.90
N ALA A 170 41.17 -13.51 18.31
CA ALA A 170 40.89 -13.94 16.94
C ALA A 170 39.51 -14.60 16.80
N VAL A 171 39.08 -15.41 17.77
CA VAL A 171 37.71 -15.94 17.85
C VAL A 171 36.70 -14.80 17.97
N LEU A 172 36.95 -13.81 18.83
CA LEU A 172 36.08 -12.65 18.97
C LEU A 172 35.96 -11.87 17.65
N VAL A 173 37.08 -11.60 16.97
CA VAL A 173 37.09 -10.94 15.67
C VAL A 173 36.35 -11.78 14.63
N GLY A 174 36.54 -13.11 14.61
CA GLY A 174 35.83 -14.01 13.72
C GLY A 174 34.32 -14.02 13.94
N VAL A 175 33.87 -14.00 15.19
CA VAL A 175 32.45 -13.88 15.54
C VAL A 175 31.88 -12.54 15.08
N VAL A 176 32.62 -11.44 15.28
CA VAL A 176 32.22 -10.10 14.82
C VAL A 176 32.13 -10.05 13.29
N LEU A 177 33.13 -10.57 12.57
CA LEU A 177 33.14 -10.60 11.10
C LEU A 177 32.06 -11.52 10.54
N ALA A 178 31.78 -12.67 11.18
CA ALA A 178 30.66 -13.53 10.82
C ALA A 178 29.31 -12.84 11.05
N GLY A 179 29.15 -12.12 12.17
CA GLY A 179 27.99 -11.29 12.42
C GLY A 179 27.80 -10.20 11.37
N LEU A 180 28.88 -9.49 11.01
CA LEU A 180 28.86 -8.47 9.96
C LEU A 180 28.55 -9.06 8.58
N GLY A 181 29.18 -10.17 8.21
CA GLY A 181 28.91 -10.88 6.96
C GLY A 181 27.47 -11.38 6.86
N LEU A 182 26.90 -11.83 7.97
CA LEU A 182 25.49 -12.20 8.06
C LEU A 182 24.58 -10.98 7.88
N LEU A 183 24.86 -9.86 8.55
CA LEU A 183 24.11 -8.62 8.39
C LEU A 183 24.14 -8.09 6.96
N VAL A 184 25.32 -8.07 6.34
CA VAL A 184 25.50 -7.68 4.92
C VAL A 184 24.79 -8.65 4.00
N GLY A 185 24.91 -9.96 4.22
CA GLY A 185 24.24 -10.98 3.40
C GLY A 185 22.72 -10.89 3.47
N VAL A 186 22.16 -10.72 4.68
CA VAL A 186 20.72 -10.51 4.91
C VAL A 186 20.27 -9.20 4.24
N GLY A 187 21.02 -8.10 4.46
CA GLY A 187 20.71 -6.80 3.87
C GLY A 187 20.73 -6.83 2.34
N TRP A 188 21.73 -7.48 1.74
CA TRP A 188 21.84 -7.67 0.30
C TRP A 188 20.72 -8.55 -0.27
N ALA A 189 20.34 -9.61 0.43
CA ALA A 189 19.22 -10.46 0.03
C ALA A 189 17.90 -9.70 0.08
N ILE A 190 17.63 -8.96 1.17
CA ILE A 190 16.45 -8.09 1.29
C ILE A 190 16.45 -7.08 0.15
N TRP A 191 17.58 -6.40 -0.10
CA TRP A 191 17.71 -5.42 -1.17
C TRP A 191 17.38 -6.02 -2.54
N ARG A 192 17.99 -7.16 -2.89
CA ARG A 192 17.73 -7.85 -4.16
C ARG A 192 16.28 -8.31 -4.26
N SER A 193 15.70 -8.85 -3.18
CA SER A 193 14.29 -9.26 -3.16
C SER A 193 13.34 -8.08 -3.33
N LEU A 194 13.62 -6.94 -2.70
CA LEU A 194 12.84 -5.72 -2.88
C LEU A 194 12.93 -5.23 -4.33
N VAL A 195 14.13 -5.11 -4.90
CA VAL A 195 14.31 -4.67 -6.30
C VAL A 195 13.60 -5.62 -7.27
N ALA A 196 13.71 -6.94 -7.07
CA ALA A 196 13.06 -7.94 -7.91
C ALA A 196 11.53 -7.92 -7.80
N ASN A 197 10.99 -7.52 -6.64
CA ASN A 197 9.55 -7.46 -6.37
C ASN A 197 9.02 -6.02 -6.33
N HIS A 198 9.52 -5.17 -7.24
CA HIS A 198 9.07 -3.78 -7.42
C HIS A 198 9.02 -2.96 -6.12
N PHE A 199 10.08 -3.07 -5.34
CA PHE A 199 10.32 -2.37 -4.06
C PHE A 199 9.31 -2.69 -2.96
N GLY A 200 8.68 -3.87 -3.01
CA GLY A 200 7.78 -4.38 -1.97
C GLY A 200 8.15 -5.79 -1.50
N LEU A 201 7.71 -6.17 -0.29
CA LEU A 201 7.81 -7.54 0.22
C LEU A 201 6.67 -8.43 -0.29
N CYS A 202 5.49 -7.84 -0.48
CA CYS A 202 4.28 -8.50 -0.98
C CYS A 202 3.80 -7.77 -2.24
N SER A 203 3.36 -8.48 -3.28
CA SER A 203 2.75 -7.83 -4.46
C SER A 203 1.26 -7.50 -4.26
N GLY A 204 0.63 -8.10 -3.24
CA GLY A 204 -0.82 -8.10 -3.03
C GLY A 204 -1.55 -9.28 -3.67
N MET A 205 -0.83 -10.13 -4.42
CA MET A 205 -1.29 -11.42 -4.92
C MET A 205 -0.68 -12.56 -4.09
N GLY A 206 -1.22 -13.78 -4.24
CA GLY A 206 -0.74 -14.97 -3.53
C GLY A 206 0.60 -15.47 -4.07
N GLU A 207 1.16 -16.51 -3.42
CA GLU A 207 2.47 -17.11 -3.78
C GLU A 207 2.50 -17.67 -5.21
N THR A 208 1.40 -18.26 -5.66
CA THR A 208 1.16 -18.59 -7.06
C THR A 208 0.27 -17.49 -7.62
N HIS A 209 0.76 -16.74 -8.62
CA HIS A 209 -0.04 -15.76 -9.35
C HIS A 209 -1.10 -16.50 -10.18
N THR A 210 -2.13 -17.04 -9.52
CA THR A 210 -3.21 -17.77 -10.16
C THR A 210 -4.15 -16.78 -10.84
N SER A 211 -4.53 -17.10 -12.07
CA SER A 211 -5.60 -16.39 -12.79
C SER A 211 -6.97 -16.65 -12.16
N GLY A 212 -7.16 -17.83 -11.55
CA GLY A 212 -8.37 -18.21 -10.83
C GLY A 212 -8.42 -17.74 -9.38
N PRO A 213 -9.62 -17.74 -8.77
CA PRO A 213 -9.80 -17.30 -7.39
C PRO A 213 -9.02 -18.21 -6.44
N PRO A 214 -8.26 -17.64 -5.48
CA PRO A 214 -7.50 -18.42 -4.51
C PRO A 214 -8.41 -19.02 -3.44
N ASP A 215 -7.83 -19.86 -2.59
CA ASP A 215 -8.49 -20.41 -1.41
C ASP A 215 -9.18 -19.29 -0.59
N PRO A 216 -10.50 -19.38 -0.34
CA PRO A 216 -11.26 -18.40 0.44
C PRO A 216 -10.66 -18.12 1.83
N ASP A 217 -9.99 -19.10 2.43
CA ASP A 217 -9.38 -18.96 3.76
C ASP A 217 -8.02 -18.23 3.74
N ARG A 218 -7.47 -17.99 2.53
CA ARG A 218 -6.15 -17.38 2.31
C ARG A 218 -6.15 -16.35 1.18
N LEU A 219 -7.17 -15.50 1.11
CA LEU A 219 -7.25 -14.45 0.10
C LEU A 219 -6.12 -13.40 0.28
N PRO A 220 -5.26 -13.19 -0.73
CA PRO A 220 -4.30 -12.11 -0.71
C PRO A 220 -4.98 -10.75 -0.92
N LEU A 221 -4.31 -9.66 -0.57
CA LEU A 221 -4.85 -8.29 -0.51
C LEU A 221 -5.71 -7.89 -1.74
N SER A 222 -5.19 -8.04 -2.96
CA SER A 222 -5.89 -7.62 -4.18
C SER A 222 -7.15 -8.45 -4.42
N TRP A 223 -7.14 -9.75 -4.11
CA TRP A 223 -8.32 -10.62 -4.19
C TRP A 223 -9.32 -10.33 -3.06
N ALA A 224 -8.85 -10.01 -1.85
CA ALA A 224 -9.72 -9.64 -0.75
C ALA A 224 -10.49 -8.34 -1.05
N PHE A 225 -9.84 -7.34 -1.65
CA PHE A 225 -10.54 -6.12 -2.08
C PHE A 225 -11.44 -6.33 -3.29
N HIS A 226 -11.03 -7.14 -4.27
CA HIS A 226 -11.92 -7.55 -5.35
C HIS A 226 -13.17 -8.24 -4.80
N GLY A 227 -12.99 -9.18 -3.87
CA GLY A 227 -14.08 -9.88 -3.19
C GLY A 227 -14.99 -8.93 -2.42
N LEU A 228 -14.44 -8.01 -1.63
CA LEU A 228 -15.23 -6.98 -0.93
C LEU A 228 -16.05 -6.16 -1.93
N PHE A 229 -15.43 -5.65 -2.99
CA PHE A 229 -16.08 -4.80 -3.98
C PHE A 229 -17.16 -5.55 -4.75
N SER A 230 -16.89 -6.79 -5.17
CA SER A 230 -17.87 -7.67 -5.81
C SER A 230 -19.05 -7.96 -4.89
N GLN A 231 -18.80 -8.33 -3.63
CA GLN A 231 -19.85 -8.62 -2.66
C GLN A 231 -20.73 -7.39 -2.38
N LEU A 232 -20.14 -6.20 -2.28
CA LEU A 232 -20.92 -4.96 -2.11
C LEU A 232 -21.79 -4.66 -3.33
N ALA A 233 -21.32 -5.01 -4.53
CA ALA A 233 -22.05 -4.90 -5.78
C ALA A 233 -23.03 -6.07 -6.06
N GLY A 234 -23.16 -7.04 -5.14
CA GLY A 234 -23.99 -8.23 -5.32
C GLY A 234 -23.47 -9.23 -6.36
N ARG A 235 -22.16 -9.25 -6.61
CA ARG A 235 -21.49 -10.11 -7.59
C ARG A 235 -20.61 -11.18 -6.93
N GLY A 236 -20.34 -12.23 -7.67
CA GLY A 236 -19.35 -13.26 -7.34
C GLY A 236 -17.91 -12.82 -7.55
N LEU A 237 -16.98 -13.63 -7.03
CA LEU A 237 -15.54 -13.35 -7.10
C LEU A 237 -14.97 -13.51 -8.53
N ALA A 238 -15.60 -14.37 -9.35
CA ALA A 238 -15.22 -14.62 -10.73
C ALA A 238 -15.88 -13.67 -11.75
N ASP A 239 -16.86 -12.87 -11.31
CA ASP A 239 -17.60 -11.96 -12.18
C ASP A 239 -16.76 -10.74 -12.59
N ASP A 240 -17.27 -10.03 -13.61
CA ASP A 240 -16.67 -8.78 -14.09
C ASP A 240 -16.58 -7.74 -12.97
N PRO A 241 -15.46 -6.99 -12.91
CA PRO A 241 -15.25 -6.01 -11.86
C PRO A 241 -16.25 -4.85 -11.95
N ILE A 242 -16.50 -4.20 -10.82
CA ILE A 242 -17.21 -2.93 -10.79
C ILE A 242 -16.32 -1.79 -11.28
N THR A 243 -16.85 -0.95 -12.18
CA THR A 243 -16.11 0.12 -12.85
C THR A 243 -16.55 1.51 -12.44
N PHE A 244 -15.73 2.52 -12.73
CA PHE A 244 -16.09 3.92 -12.51
C PHE A 244 -17.34 4.35 -13.29
N GLY A 245 -17.52 3.87 -14.52
CA GLY A 245 -18.69 4.19 -15.34
C GLY A 245 -20.00 3.76 -14.70
N GLN A 246 -20.00 2.67 -13.92
CA GLN A 246 -21.18 2.25 -13.16
C GLN A 246 -21.52 3.23 -12.04
N LEU A 247 -20.51 3.80 -11.36
CA LEU A 247 -20.72 4.85 -10.36
C LEU A 247 -21.18 6.18 -10.99
N TRP A 248 -20.72 6.48 -12.20
CA TRP A 248 -21.04 7.74 -12.87
C TRP A 248 -22.45 7.78 -13.44
N GLY A 249 -22.99 6.63 -13.84
CA GLY A 249 -24.27 6.54 -14.54
C GLY A 249 -24.13 6.85 -16.03
N ALA A 250 -25.14 7.49 -16.62
CA ALA A 250 -25.19 7.73 -18.07
C ALA A 250 -24.25 8.83 -18.57
N ASP A 251 -23.92 9.82 -17.73
CA ASP A 251 -23.16 11.02 -18.12
C ASP A 251 -21.84 11.15 -17.35
N ASP A 252 -20.72 10.99 -18.06
CA ASP A 252 -19.36 11.12 -17.51
C ASP A 252 -19.07 12.55 -16.98
N LYS A 253 -19.82 13.57 -17.43
CA LYS A 253 -19.71 14.96 -16.97
C LYS A 253 -20.54 15.25 -15.72
N ARG A 254 -21.59 14.47 -15.49
CA ARG A 254 -22.50 14.59 -14.33
C ARG A 254 -22.60 13.25 -13.62
N ARG A 255 -21.48 12.87 -13.01
CA ARG A 255 -21.33 11.63 -12.27
C ARG A 255 -22.35 11.56 -11.13
N GLU A 256 -23.11 10.47 -11.06
CA GLU A 256 -24.07 10.26 -9.97
C GLU A 256 -23.37 10.08 -8.62
N ILE A 257 -22.29 9.30 -8.61
CA ILE A 257 -21.33 9.13 -7.51
C ILE A 257 -19.93 9.39 -8.07
N ASP A 258 -19.25 10.41 -7.55
CA ASP A 258 -17.90 10.77 -7.94
C ASP A 258 -16.87 10.21 -6.95
N LEU A 259 -16.26 9.08 -7.29
CA LEU A 259 -15.13 8.51 -6.56
C LEU A 259 -13.82 9.07 -7.12
N GLN A 260 -12.99 9.68 -6.27
CA GLN A 260 -11.66 10.16 -6.65
C GLN A 260 -10.60 9.70 -5.64
N VAL A 261 -9.56 9.04 -6.14
CA VAL A 261 -8.44 8.55 -5.31
C VAL A 261 -7.14 9.21 -5.72
N ILE A 262 -6.24 9.40 -4.76
CA ILE A 262 -4.89 9.94 -5.03
C ILE A 262 -3.87 8.81 -5.08
N THR A 263 -2.99 8.84 -6.07
CA THR A 263 -1.79 7.99 -6.16
C THR A 263 -0.57 8.87 -6.42
N THR A 264 0.64 8.39 -6.13
CA THR A 264 1.87 9.13 -6.36
C THR A 264 2.70 8.43 -7.43
N SER A 265 3.12 9.15 -8.48
CA SER A 265 4.19 8.65 -9.35
C SER A 265 5.54 9.06 -8.76
N LEU A 266 6.34 8.07 -8.35
CA LEU A 266 7.69 8.30 -7.82
C LEU A 266 8.64 8.78 -8.91
N SER A 267 8.50 8.24 -10.12
CA SER A 267 9.34 8.57 -11.28
C SER A 267 9.07 9.97 -11.81
N LEU A 268 7.82 10.45 -11.72
CA LEU A 268 7.43 11.80 -12.15
C LEU A 268 7.34 12.80 -10.97
N GLN A 269 7.66 12.36 -9.76
CA GLN A 269 7.70 13.17 -8.53
C GLN A 269 6.42 13.98 -8.27
N ARG A 270 5.24 13.42 -8.60
CA ARG A 270 3.97 14.13 -8.48
C ARG A 270 2.77 13.24 -8.17
N PRO A 271 1.72 13.77 -7.50
CA PRO A 271 0.45 13.09 -7.35
C PRO A 271 -0.32 13.01 -8.67
N PHE A 272 -1.15 11.98 -8.78
CA PHE A 272 -2.21 11.85 -9.78
C PHE A 272 -3.52 11.59 -9.06
N ARG A 273 -4.59 12.17 -9.61
CA ARG A 273 -5.97 11.96 -9.18
C ARG A 273 -6.63 11.01 -10.17
N LEU A 274 -7.09 9.85 -9.70
CA LEU A 274 -7.76 8.84 -10.51
C LEU A 274 -9.24 8.80 -10.13
N PRO A 275 -10.18 8.78 -11.09
CA PRO A 275 -10.00 8.74 -12.54
C PRO A 275 -9.74 10.12 -13.18
N GLY A 276 -9.67 11.19 -12.38
CA GLY A 276 -9.51 12.57 -12.82
C GLY A 276 -10.82 13.36 -12.75
N ASP A 277 -10.74 14.67 -12.97
CA ASP A 277 -11.93 15.52 -13.08
C ASP A 277 -12.80 15.09 -14.30
N PRO A 278 -14.10 15.42 -14.34
CA PRO A 278 -14.97 15.03 -15.45
C PRO A 278 -14.41 15.43 -16.81
N GLY A 279 -14.28 14.44 -17.72
CA GLY A 279 -13.71 14.61 -19.06
C GLY A 279 -12.18 14.58 -19.15
N VAL A 280 -11.47 14.49 -18.03
CA VAL A 280 -9.99 14.42 -18.01
C VAL A 280 -9.55 12.97 -17.83
N ASN A 281 -8.67 12.48 -18.71
CA ASN A 281 -7.99 11.19 -18.52
C ASN A 281 -6.53 11.41 -18.07
N PRO A 282 -6.23 11.31 -16.76
CA PRO A 282 -4.91 11.57 -16.21
C PRO A 282 -3.87 10.52 -16.62
N LEU A 283 -4.31 9.34 -17.08
CA LEU A 283 -3.46 8.22 -17.47
C LEU A 283 -3.45 7.98 -18.99
N GLN A 284 -3.90 8.94 -19.80
CA GLN A 284 -4.02 8.78 -21.26
C GLN A 284 -2.70 8.41 -21.95
N ALA A 285 -1.57 8.94 -21.46
CA ALA A 285 -0.24 8.69 -22.01
C ALA A 285 0.50 7.52 -21.32
N PHE A 286 -0.21 6.74 -20.50
CA PHE A 286 0.38 5.62 -19.76
C PHE A 286 -0.05 4.27 -20.32
N PHE A 287 0.88 3.34 -20.25
CA PHE A 287 0.76 1.98 -20.76
C PHE A 287 1.18 0.99 -19.67
N TYR A 288 0.79 -0.27 -19.84
CA TYR A 288 1.17 -1.37 -18.96
C TYR A 288 1.51 -2.62 -19.77
N ASP A 289 2.34 -3.49 -19.19
CA ASP A 289 2.54 -4.84 -19.68
C ASP A 289 1.50 -5.76 -19.00
N PRO A 290 0.56 -6.37 -19.75
CA PRO A 290 -0.44 -7.27 -19.18
C PRO A 290 0.17 -8.49 -18.47
N ALA A 291 1.37 -8.93 -18.87
CA ALA A 291 2.05 -10.04 -18.22
C ALA A 291 2.61 -9.63 -16.85
N GLU A 292 3.31 -8.49 -16.77
CA GLU A 292 3.82 -7.90 -15.52
C GLU A 292 2.65 -7.59 -14.56
N TRP A 293 1.51 -7.13 -15.09
CA TRP A 293 0.36 -6.78 -14.26
C TRP A 293 -0.37 -7.96 -13.60
N ARG A 294 -0.14 -9.21 -14.05
CA ARG A 294 -0.65 -10.44 -13.39
C ARG A 294 -0.15 -10.59 -11.96
N GLU A 295 0.97 -9.95 -11.64
CA GLU A 295 1.57 -9.99 -10.31
C GLU A 295 0.83 -9.11 -9.30
N PHE A 296 -0.02 -8.18 -9.75
CA PHE A 296 -0.68 -7.18 -8.88
C PHE A 296 -2.21 -7.26 -8.88
N PHE A 297 -2.82 -7.80 -9.93
CA PHE A 297 -4.27 -7.74 -10.14
C PHE A 297 -4.90 -9.13 -10.33
N PRO A 298 -6.14 -9.35 -9.82
CA PRO A 298 -6.91 -10.55 -10.09
C PRO A 298 -7.18 -10.79 -11.57
N GLY A 299 -7.30 -12.06 -11.96
CA GLY A 299 -7.57 -12.47 -13.34
C GLY A 299 -8.78 -11.78 -13.99
N PRO A 300 -9.96 -11.71 -13.34
CA PRO A 300 -11.14 -11.03 -13.90
C PRO A 300 -10.89 -9.54 -14.20
N VAL A 301 -10.10 -8.87 -13.37
CA VAL A 301 -9.77 -7.44 -13.52
C VAL A 301 -8.88 -7.21 -14.74
N LEU A 302 -7.86 -8.05 -14.92
CA LEU A 302 -6.96 -7.95 -16.09
C LEU A 302 -7.66 -8.36 -17.38
N LYS A 303 -8.46 -9.43 -17.34
CA LYS A 303 -9.27 -9.85 -18.50
C LYS A 303 -10.16 -8.70 -18.96
N TRP A 304 -10.88 -8.07 -18.04
CA TRP A 304 -11.72 -6.91 -18.33
C TRP A 304 -10.95 -5.77 -19.00
N LEU A 305 -9.79 -5.38 -18.45
CA LEU A 305 -8.96 -4.31 -18.99
C LEU A 305 -8.46 -4.60 -20.41
N VAL A 306 -8.04 -5.84 -20.67
CA VAL A 306 -7.56 -6.29 -21.98
C VAL A 306 -8.71 -6.30 -22.99
N ASP A 307 -9.83 -6.93 -22.65
CA ASP A 307 -10.99 -7.04 -23.54
C ASP A 307 -11.54 -5.65 -23.93
N LYS A 308 -11.69 -4.75 -22.96
CA LYS A 308 -12.13 -3.36 -23.20
C LYS A 308 -11.13 -2.53 -23.99
N ARG A 309 -9.83 -2.84 -23.91
CA ARG A 309 -8.85 -2.12 -24.72
C ARG A 309 -8.86 -2.60 -26.17
N LEU A 310 -8.92 -3.91 -26.38
CA LEU A 310 -8.89 -4.51 -27.71
C LEU A 310 -10.11 -4.11 -28.56
N SER A 311 -11.25 -3.81 -27.94
CA SER A 311 -12.46 -3.34 -28.65
C SER A 311 -12.35 -1.92 -29.25
N HIS A 312 -11.34 -1.12 -28.88
CA HIS A 312 -11.20 0.28 -29.30
C HIS A 312 -9.96 0.57 -30.17
N GLY A 313 -9.28 -0.47 -30.68
CA GLY A 313 -8.07 -0.36 -31.49
C GLY A 313 -6.80 -0.07 -30.66
N SER A 314 -5.65 -0.60 -31.10
CA SER A 314 -4.39 -0.52 -30.35
C SER A 314 -3.30 0.22 -31.13
N VAL A 315 -2.82 1.34 -30.60
CA VAL A 315 -1.50 1.88 -30.95
C VAL A 315 -0.45 0.92 -30.38
N LYS A 316 0.48 0.44 -31.22
CA LYS A 316 1.57 -0.42 -30.77
C LYS A 316 2.68 0.44 -30.16
N VAL A 317 2.77 0.42 -28.83
CA VAL A 317 3.88 1.00 -28.07
C VAL A 317 4.67 -0.15 -27.48
N THR A 318 6.00 -0.04 -27.43
CA THR A 318 6.85 -1.09 -26.86
C THR A 318 7.78 -0.51 -25.79
N ASN A 319 8.17 -1.32 -24.82
CA ASN A 319 9.25 -0.97 -23.90
C ASN A 319 10.63 -1.14 -24.57
N ALA A 320 11.70 -0.85 -23.82
CA ALA A 320 13.08 -1.00 -24.29
C ALA A 320 13.45 -2.45 -24.68
N ASP A 321 12.84 -3.44 -24.02
CA ASP A 321 13.02 -4.87 -24.28
C ASP A 321 12.18 -5.38 -25.46
N GLY A 322 11.42 -4.49 -26.10
CA GLY A 322 10.59 -4.79 -27.25
C GLY A 322 9.23 -5.42 -26.95
N VAL A 323 8.86 -5.56 -25.68
CA VAL A 323 7.55 -6.05 -25.24
C VAL A 323 6.46 -5.05 -25.63
N THR A 324 5.35 -5.54 -26.18
CA THR A 324 4.21 -4.71 -26.56
C THR A 324 3.39 -4.33 -25.33
N LEU A 325 3.17 -3.03 -25.16
CA LEU A 325 2.44 -2.46 -24.04
C LEU A 325 1.02 -2.10 -24.46
N LEU A 326 0.07 -2.19 -23.51
CA LEU A 326 -1.31 -1.77 -23.70
C LEU A 326 -1.60 -0.46 -22.99
N ALA A 327 -2.34 0.44 -23.64
CA ALA A 327 -2.94 1.58 -22.96
C ALA A 327 -4.14 1.11 -22.13
N LEU A 328 -4.49 1.86 -21.10
CA LEU A 328 -5.75 1.65 -20.38
C LEU A 328 -6.95 1.95 -21.29
N PRO A 329 -8.11 1.29 -21.09
CA PRO A 329 -9.36 1.68 -21.75
C PRO A 329 -9.82 3.07 -21.27
N ALA A 330 -10.98 3.54 -21.75
CA ALA A 330 -11.54 4.82 -21.29
C ALA A 330 -11.75 4.80 -19.76
N PRO A 331 -11.62 5.93 -19.05
CA PRO A 331 -11.78 6.00 -17.60
C PRO A 331 -13.07 5.37 -17.04
N ARG A 332 -14.18 5.40 -17.80
CA ARG A 332 -15.44 4.74 -17.44
C ARG A 332 -15.32 3.22 -17.29
N ASP A 333 -14.40 2.60 -18.02
CA ASP A 333 -14.18 1.16 -18.00
C ASP A 333 -13.10 0.75 -17.00
N TRP A 334 -12.51 1.68 -16.25
CA TRP A 334 -11.52 1.35 -15.23
C TRP A 334 -12.19 0.62 -14.07
N PRO A 335 -11.72 -0.59 -13.70
CA PRO A 335 -12.11 -1.23 -12.47
C PRO A 335 -11.79 -0.34 -11.27
N ILE A 336 -12.69 -0.23 -10.30
CA ILE A 336 -12.43 0.58 -9.10
C ILE A 336 -11.20 0.06 -8.34
N LEU A 337 -10.98 -1.26 -8.35
CA LEU A 337 -9.81 -1.91 -7.78
C LEU A 337 -8.49 -1.41 -8.39
N LEU A 338 -8.47 -1.07 -9.69
CA LEU A 338 -7.28 -0.52 -10.35
C LEU A 338 -6.80 0.74 -9.63
N ALA A 339 -7.72 1.69 -9.44
CA ALA A 339 -7.40 2.97 -8.81
C ALA A 339 -7.07 2.79 -7.32
N ALA A 340 -7.80 1.92 -6.61
CA ALA A 340 -7.51 1.60 -5.21
C ALA A 340 -6.12 0.96 -5.05
N ARG A 341 -5.73 0.02 -5.91
CA ARG A 341 -4.42 -0.65 -5.85
C ARG A 341 -3.27 0.27 -6.24
N LEU A 342 -3.46 1.19 -7.20
CA LEU A 342 -2.48 2.23 -7.53
C LEU A 342 -2.31 3.24 -6.37
N SER A 343 -3.38 3.53 -5.64
CA SER A 343 -3.35 4.40 -4.45
C SER A 343 -2.76 3.73 -3.22
N LEU A 344 -2.78 2.39 -3.18
CA LEU A 344 -2.35 1.57 -2.06
C LEU A 344 -1.04 0.84 -2.40
N SER A 345 0.08 1.43 -1.99
CA SER A 345 1.41 0.84 -2.15
C SER A 345 2.28 1.26 -0.97
N PHE A 346 2.01 0.68 0.21
CA PHE A 346 2.80 0.90 1.42
C PHE A 346 4.29 0.65 1.11
N PRO A 347 5.15 1.69 1.03
CA PRO A 347 6.52 1.51 0.59
C PRO A 347 7.22 0.42 1.39
N VAL A 348 8.03 -0.40 0.72
CA VAL A 348 8.69 -1.61 1.27
C VAL A 348 7.74 -2.76 1.59
N LEU A 349 6.54 -2.54 2.13
CA LEU A 349 5.61 -3.63 2.45
C LEU A 349 4.90 -4.17 1.21
N LEU A 350 4.27 -3.28 0.43
CA LEU A 350 3.48 -3.60 -0.75
C LEU A 350 4.16 -3.02 -2.00
N SER A 351 4.31 -3.85 -3.03
CA SER A 351 5.01 -3.47 -4.25
C SER A 351 4.39 -2.24 -4.91
N ALA A 352 5.25 -1.36 -5.43
CA ALA A 352 4.86 -0.29 -6.32
C ALA A 352 4.38 -0.89 -7.64
N VAL A 353 3.38 -0.26 -8.28
CA VAL A 353 2.83 -0.77 -9.54
C VAL A 353 3.61 -0.16 -10.70
N PRO A 354 4.28 -0.97 -11.54
CA PRO A 354 4.97 -0.48 -12.71
C PRO A 354 3.96 -0.06 -13.79
N MET A 355 4.20 1.08 -14.41
CA MET A 355 3.56 1.53 -15.64
C MET A 355 4.65 2.01 -16.60
N TYR A 356 4.26 2.42 -17.80
CA TYR A 356 5.17 2.95 -18.80
C TYR A 356 4.60 4.22 -19.39
N THR A 357 5.45 5.20 -19.66
CA THR A 357 5.07 6.41 -20.39
C THR A 357 6.12 6.70 -21.44
N LEU A 358 5.74 7.41 -22.50
CA LEU A 358 6.71 7.90 -23.47
C LEU A 358 7.63 8.92 -22.81
N ASP A 359 8.93 8.74 -22.98
CA ASP A 359 9.91 9.77 -22.69
C ASP A 359 10.00 10.70 -23.91
N GLY A 360 9.95 12.02 -23.70
CA GLY A 360 9.90 13.02 -24.76
C GLY A 360 11.15 13.06 -25.64
N ALA A 361 12.23 12.39 -25.25
CA ALA A 361 13.41 12.19 -26.07
C ALA A 361 13.11 11.17 -27.19
N ARG A 362 13.06 11.64 -28.44
CA ARG A 362 13.07 10.78 -29.63
C ARG A 362 14.38 9.98 -29.64
N ASP A 363 14.39 8.78 -29.07
CA ASP A 363 15.64 8.01 -28.95
C ASP A 363 16.18 7.50 -30.30
N ARG A 364 15.48 7.67 -31.43
CA ARG A 364 16.04 7.50 -32.78
C ARG A 364 15.35 8.41 -33.80
N GLN A 365 16.14 9.15 -34.60
CA GLN A 365 15.66 9.60 -35.92
C GLN A 365 15.45 8.32 -36.75
N PRO A 366 14.24 8.08 -37.29
CA PRO A 366 14.02 6.91 -38.13
C PRO A 366 14.93 7.00 -39.35
N SER A 367 15.70 5.93 -39.61
CA SER A 367 16.37 5.76 -40.89
C SER A 367 15.30 5.65 -41.98
N ALA A 368 15.57 6.15 -43.19
CA ALA A 368 14.60 6.09 -44.28
C ALA A 368 14.12 4.64 -44.52
N GLY A 369 12.85 4.36 -44.21
CA GLY A 369 12.24 3.03 -44.31
C GLY A 369 11.88 2.36 -42.97
N GLU A 370 12.31 2.88 -41.82
CA GLU A 370 11.91 2.36 -40.50
C GLU A 370 10.64 3.02 -39.96
N ALA A 371 9.68 2.21 -39.51
CA ALA A 371 8.52 2.70 -38.79
C ALA A 371 8.96 3.37 -37.47
N THR A 372 8.46 4.56 -37.19
CA THR A 372 8.75 5.29 -35.94
C THR A 372 8.30 4.46 -34.74
N ARG A 373 9.24 3.95 -33.95
CA ARG A 373 8.96 3.14 -32.76
C ARG A 373 9.04 4.02 -31.52
N PHE A 374 7.90 4.19 -30.84
CA PHE A 374 7.84 4.87 -29.55
C PHE A 374 8.30 3.91 -28.45
N ILE A 375 9.44 4.20 -27.82
CA ILE A 375 9.97 3.42 -26.69
C ILE A 375 9.44 4.06 -25.40
N ALA A 376 8.63 3.31 -24.65
CA ALA A 376 8.12 3.76 -23.36
C ALA A 376 9.08 3.37 -22.22
N ARG A 377 9.28 4.27 -21.27
CA ARG A 377 10.10 4.06 -20.07
C ARG A 377 9.24 3.68 -18.88
N ARG A 378 9.74 2.76 -18.06
CA ARG A 378 9.07 2.31 -16.84
C ARG A 378 9.00 3.44 -15.82
N VAL A 379 7.82 3.63 -15.24
CA VAL A 379 7.53 4.56 -14.14
C VAL A 379 6.81 3.81 -13.03
N TYR A 380 7.02 4.23 -11.79
CA TYR A 380 6.42 3.58 -10.63
C TYR A 380 5.32 4.44 -10.02
N PHE A 381 4.14 3.84 -9.87
CA PHE A 381 3.06 4.35 -9.05
C PHE A 381 3.11 3.72 -7.67
N SER A 382 2.95 4.56 -6.65
CA SER A 382 3.03 4.21 -5.24
C SER A 382 1.93 4.94 -4.45
N ASP A 383 1.95 4.78 -3.14
CA ASP A 383 0.91 5.24 -2.24
C ASP A 383 0.58 6.74 -2.40
N GLY A 384 -0.71 7.07 -2.47
CA GLY A 384 -1.16 8.46 -2.57
C GLY A 384 -0.73 9.32 -1.38
N GLY A 385 -0.63 8.72 -0.20
CA GLY A 385 -0.24 9.36 1.04
C GLY A 385 1.21 9.81 1.10
N ILE A 386 2.04 9.47 0.11
CA ILE A 386 3.40 10.00 -0.01
C ILE A 386 3.37 11.50 -0.31
N THR A 387 2.43 11.96 -1.14
CA THR A 387 2.36 13.37 -1.57
C THR A 387 1.12 14.11 -1.06
N ASN A 388 0.04 13.39 -0.75
CA ASN A 388 -1.23 13.97 -0.33
C ASN A 388 -2.07 12.92 0.38
N ASN A 389 -1.89 12.80 1.71
CA ASN A 389 -2.49 11.73 2.50
C ASN A 389 -3.93 12.06 2.94
N CYS A 390 -4.23 13.35 3.13
CA CYS A 390 -5.58 13.85 3.38
C CYS A 390 -5.95 14.91 2.33
N PRO A 391 -6.52 14.50 1.18
CA PRO A 391 -6.78 15.42 0.08
C PRO A 391 -8.05 16.25 0.33
N VAL A 392 -8.03 17.08 1.37
CA VAL A 392 -9.16 17.87 1.89
C VAL A 392 -9.81 18.76 0.83
N GLN A 393 -9.04 19.26 -0.13
CA GLN A 393 -9.52 20.06 -1.27
C GLN A 393 -10.36 19.30 -2.30
N LEU A 394 -10.47 17.97 -2.20
CA LEU A 394 -11.28 17.22 -3.16
C LEU A 394 -12.74 17.67 -3.06
N PHE A 395 -13.34 17.86 -4.24
CA PHE A 395 -14.75 18.25 -4.41
C PHE A 395 -15.09 19.67 -3.98
N ASP A 396 -14.09 20.52 -3.74
CA ASP A 396 -14.32 21.94 -3.50
C ASP A 396 -14.98 22.60 -4.70
N ALA A 397 -15.96 23.44 -4.39
CA ALA A 397 -16.64 24.30 -5.35
C ALA A 397 -16.71 25.72 -4.76
N ALA A 398 -16.74 26.73 -5.62
CA ALA A 398 -16.86 28.14 -5.20
C ALA A 398 -18.07 28.37 -4.28
N LEU A 399 -19.15 27.62 -4.50
CA LEU A 399 -20.31 27.55 -3.60
C LEU A 399 -20.57 26.08 -3.25
N PRO A 400 -20.24 25.65 -2.00
CA PRO A 400 -20.52 24.30 -1.55
C PRO A 400 -22.02 24.00 -1.61
N ARG A 401 -22.39 22.92 -2.31
CA ARG A 401 -23.79 22.50 -2.47
C ARG A 401 -24.27 21.56 -1.37
N ARG A 402 -23.34 21.00 -0.60
CA ARG A 402 -23.58 20.01 0.46
C ARG A 402 -22.39 19.99 1.42
N PRO A 403 -22.55 19.46 2.64
CA PRO A 403 -21.43 19.30 3.56
C PRO A 403 -20.42 18.28 3.02
N THR A 404 -19.13 18.58 3.20
CA THR A 404 -18.03 17.64 2.98
C THR A 404 -17.49 17.24 4.35
N PHE A 405 -17.49 15.95 4.67
CA PHE A 405 -16.87 15.44 5.89
C PHE A 405 -15.47 14.96 5.57
N VAL A 406 -14.46 15.54 6.23
CA VAL A 406 -13.08 15.08 6.13
C VAL A 406 -12.74 14.33 7.41
N VAL A 407 -12.22 13.11 7.29
CA VAL A 407 -11.89 12.27 8.45
C VAL A 407 -10.38 12.07 8.50
N LYS A 408 -9.78 12.63 9.55
CA LYS A 408 -8.35 12.55 9.83
C LYS A 408 -8.09 11.57 10.96
N LEU A 409 -6.85 11.08 11.01
CA LEU A 409 -6.37 10.17 12.04
C LEU A 409 -5.18 10.78 12.76
N ALA A 410 -5.15 10.61 14.07
CA ALA A 410 -4.06 11.04 14.92
C ALA A 410 -3.77 9.98 15.97
N LYS A 411 -2.52 9.95 16.46
CA LYS A 411 -2.19 9.16 17.65
C LYS A 411 -2.69 9.89 18.90
N LEU A 412 -3.41 9.17 19.76
CA LEU A 412 -3.77 9.67 21.09
C LEU A 412 -2.50 10.03 21.87
N PRO A 413 -2.47 11.18 22.56
CA PRO A 413 -1.40 11.48 23.50
C PRO A 413 -1.34 10.42 24.63
N GLU A 414 -0.14 10.15 25.12
CA GLU A 414 0.05 9.24 26.26
C GLU A 414 -0.73 9.73 27.49
N GLY A 415 -1.31 8.80 28.25
CA GLY A 415 -2.16 9.12 29.41
C GLY A 415 -3.62 9.47 29.07
N HIS A 416 -4.00 9.60 27.79
CA HIS A 416 -5.38 9.88 27.38
C HIS A 416 -6.03 8.67 26.69
N THR A 417 -7.05 8.10 27.33
CA THR A 417 -7.74 6.89 26.82
C THR A 417 -9.13 7.14 26.25
N GLN A 418 -9.76 8.26 26.62
CA GLN A 418 -11.14 8.64 26.24
C GLN A 418 -11.27 10.11 25.80
N ARG A 419 -10.54 11.02 26.46
CA ARG A 419 -10.43 12.42 26.03
C ARG A 419 -9.73 12.47 24.66
N TRP A 420 -10.35 13.12 23.68
CA TRP A 420 -9.83 13.26 22.30
C TRP A 420 -9.89 11.99 21.43
N ARG A 421 -10.84 11.09 21.71
CA ARG A 421 -11.14 9.96 20.81
C ARG A 421 -11.67 10.42 19.46
N VAL A 422 -12.53 11.42 19.47
CA VAL A 422 -13.04 12.12 18.30
C VAL A 422 -13.15 13.60 18.68
N TRP A 423 -12.71 14.49 17.81
CA TRP A 423 -12.89 15.93 17.99
C TRP A 423 -12.95 16.66 16.65
N LEU A 424 -13.62 17.80 16.67
CA LEU A 424 -13.66 18.80 15.61
C LEU A 424 -12.83 20.02 16.03
N HIS A 425 -12.42 20.81 15.04
CA HIS A 425 -11.79 22.10 15.31
C HIS A 425 -12.72 23.01 16.12
N GLY A 426 -12.21 23.54 17.23
CA GLY A 426 -12.98 24.45 18.11
C GLY A 426 -13.87 23.75 19.14
N ASP A 427 -13.87 22.41 19.20
CA ASP A 427 -14.52 21.68 20.29
C ASP A 427 -13.94 22.06 21.65
N ALA A 428 -14.77 22.01 22.70
CA ALA A 428 -14.34 22.24 24.07
C ALA A 428 -13.29 21.19 24.47
N GLY A 429 -12.02 21.61 24.44
CA GLY A 429 -10.89 20.74 24.62
C GLY A 429 -10.35 20.13 23.33
N ASP A 430 -10.32 20.82 22.20
CA ASP A 430 -9.39 20.47 21.09
C ASP A 430 -7.95 20.30 21.66
N PRO A 431 -7.21 19.20 21.39
CA PRO A 431 -5.85 19.06 21.86
C PRO A 431 -4.96 20.22 21.38
N PRO A 432 -4.06 20.75 22.23
CA PRO A 432 -3.14 21.80 21.79
C PRO A 432 -2.24 21.28 20.67
N PRO A 433 -1.75 22.18 19.79
CA PRO A 433 -0.84 21.80 18.70
C PRO A 433 0.38 21.06 19.26
N LYS A 434 0.65 19.87 18.72
CA LYS A 434 1.77 19.03 19.16
C LYS A 434 3.07 19.53 18.55
N VAL A 435 3.92 20.14 19.37
CA VAL A 435 5.34 20.34 19.02
C VAL A 435 6.09 19.05 19.33
N LYS A 436 6.63 18.39 18.32
CA LYS A 436 7.48 17.20 18.51
C LYS A 436 8.91 17.65 18.76
N PRO A 437 9.51 17.38 19.94
CA PRO A 437 10.91 17.69 20.15
C PRO A 437 11.78 16.79 19.27
N ILE A 438 12.86 17.35 18.72
CA ILE A 438 13.79 16.64 17.87
C ILE A 438 15.02 16.29 18.71
N HIS A 439 15.25 14.99 18.92
CA HIS A 439 16.39 14.49 19.67
C HIS A 439 17.28 13.61 18.80
N GLY A 440 18.56 13.99 18.70
CA GLY A 440 19.58 13.23 17.98
C GLY A 440 19.39 13.20 16.46
N VAL A 441 20.34 12.54 15.78
CA VAL A 441 20.39 12.48 14.31
C VAL A 441 19.20 11.71 13.73
N PHE A 442 18.80 10.59 14.33
CA PHE A 442 17.65 9.81 13.85
C PHE A 442 16.32 10.53 14.05
N GLY A 443 16.16 11.27 15.17
CA GLY A 443 14.98 12.11 15.38
C GLY A 443 14.88 13.23 14.36
N PHE A 444 16.02 13.85 14.00
CA PHE A 444 16.09 14.86 12.96
C PHE A 444 15.75 14.29 11.58
N ALA A 445 16.36 13.17 11.17
CA ALA A 445 16.08 12.52 9.90
C ALA A 445 14.61 12.09 9.78
N GLY A 446 14.03 11.52 10.84
CA GLY A 446 12.60 11.17 10.87
C GLY A 446 11.70 12.39 10.76
N SER A 447 12.06 13.50 11.39
CA SER A 447 11.33 14.77 11.29
C SER A 447 11.42 15.38 9.89
N LEU A 448 12.59 15.29 9.23
CA LEU A 448 12.78 15.74 7.86
C LEU A 448 11.87 14.97 6.89
N ILE A 449 11.88 13.63 6.96
CA ILE A 449 11.02 12.77 6.13
C ILE A 449 9.54 13.06 6.42
N GLY A 450 9.16 13.17 7.70
CA GLY A 450 7.79 13.48 8.11
C GLY A 450 7.32 14.84 7.58
N THR A 451 8.19 15.84 7.57
CA THR A 451 7.91 17.15 6.96
C THR A 451 7.75 17.02 5.46
N LEU A 452 8.68 16.36 4.75
CA LEU A 452 8.61 16.18 3.29
C LEU A 452 7.31 15.50 2.84
N MET A 453 6.82 14.50 3.58
CA MET A 453 5.58 13.78 3.26
C MET A 453 4.31 14.50 3.74
N GLY A 454 4.38 15.20 4.89
CA GLY A 454 3.19 15.67 5.60
C GLY A 454 2.95 17.18 5.60
N TRP A 455 3.90 17.99 5.14
CA TRP A 455 3.81 19.46 5.23
C TRP A 455 2.56 20.01 4.53
N ARG A 456 2.25 19.50 3.34
CA ARG A 456 1.11 19.94 2.53
C ARG A 456 -0.20 19.72 3.29
N ASP A 457 -0.41 18.51 3.79
CA ASP A 457 -1.64 18.15 4.52
C ASP A 457 -1.79 18.98 5.80
N GLN A 458 -0.69 19.26 6.50
CA GLN A 458 -0.74 20.12 7.70
C GLN A 458 -1.13 21.55 7.35
N VAL A 459 -0.46 22.16 6.37
CA VAL A 459 -0.77 23.54 5.94
C VAL A 459 -2.22 23.64 5.45
N GLN A 460 -2.70 22.68 4.67
CA GLN A 460 -4.08 22.67 4.18
C GLN A 460 -5.08 22.45 5.32
N ALA A 461 -4.78 21.57 6.26
CA ALA A 461 -5.67 21.30 7.37
C ALA A 461 -5.88 22.51 8.29
N ASP A 462 -4.97 23.47 8.32
CA ASP A 462 -5.08 24.67 9.16
C ASP A 462 -5.84 25.83 8.47
N LEU A 463 -6.10 25.72 7.17
CA LEU A 463 -6.81 26.75 6.42
C LEU A 463 -8.27 26.90 6.89
N PRO A 464 -8.76 28.15 7.03
CA PRO A 464 -10.18 28.40 7.24
C PRO A 464 -11.04 27.78 6.14
N GLY A 465 -12.13 27.15 6.52
CA GLY A 465 -13.00 26.35 5.66
C GLY A 465 -12.60 24.88 5.57
N TYR A 466 -11.33 24.53 5.84
CA TYR A 466 -10.85 23.14 5.79
C TYR A 466 -10.79 22.49 7.17
N ARG A 467 -10.32 23.22 8.19
CA ARG A 467 -10.27 22.73 9.58
C ARG A 467 -11.66 22.46 10.17
N GLU A 468 -12.65 23.31 9.87
CA GLU A 468 -14.01 23.23 10.43
C GLU A 468 -14.80 22.02 9.90
N ARG A 469 -14.41 21.51 8.73
CA ARG A 469 -15.02 20.33 8.11
C ARG A 469 -14.25 19.03 8.35
N SER A 470 -13.17 19.09 9.14
CA SER A 470 -12.30 17.97 9.44
C SER A 470 -12.57 17.44 10.84
N ALA A 471 -13.04 16.20 10.94
CA ALA A 471 -13.10 15.45 12.19
C ALA A 471 -11.81 14.63 12.35
N THR A 472 -11.17 14.70 13.52
CA THR A 472 -10.00 13.88 13.81
C THR A 472 -10.36 12.75 14.77
N VAL A 473 -9.90 11.53 14.44
CA VAL A 473 -10.06 10.34 15.27
C VAL A 473 -8.72 9.98 15.91
N GLY A 474 -8.71 9.95 17.24
CA GLY A 474 -7.56 9.57 18.05
C GLY A 474 -7.45 8.06 18.22
N LEU A 475 -6.42 7.47 17.61
CA LEU A 475 -6.09 6.04 17.69
C LEU A 475 -5.20 5.73 18.91
N ARG A 476 -5.53 4.65 19.64
CA ARG A 476 -4.66 4.09 20.69
C ARG A 476 -3.46 3.39 20.08
N ALA A 477 -2.43 3.11 20.88
CA ALA A 477 -1.25 2.38 20.43
C ALA A 477 -1.57 0.98 19.85
N ALA A 478 -2.62 0.34 20.34
CA ALA A 478 -3.11 -0.96 19.87
C ALA A 478 -4.15 -0.87 18.73
N GLU A 479 -4.54 0.33 18.30
CA GLU A 479 -5.57 0.53 17.27
C GLU A 479 -4.93 1.10 15.99
N GLY A 480 -5.11 0.40 14.87
CA GLY A 480 -4.42 0.69 13.61
C GLY A 480 -3.01 0.09 13.55
N GLY A 481 -2.34 0.23 12.40
CA GLY A 481 -1.10 -0.53 12.12
C GLY A 481 -1.35 -2.02 11.80
N LEU A 482 -0.31 -2.80 11.56
CA LEU A 482 -0.42 -4.23 11.21
C LEU A 482 -0.79 -5.15 12.40
N ASN A 483 -1.40 -4.60 13.45
CA ASN A 483 -1.70 -5.29 14.71
C ASN A 483 -2.98 -6.12 14.64
#